data_AF-A0AAJ2FKN1-F1
#
_entry.id   AF-A0AAJ2FKN1-F1
#
_cell.length_a   1.000
_cell.length_b   1.000
_cell.length_c   1.000
_cell.angle_alpha   90.00
_cell.angle_beta   90.00
_cell.angle_gamma   90.00
#
_symmetry.space_group_name_H-M   'P 1'
#
loop_
_entity.id
_entity.type
_entity.pdbx_description
1 polymer ?
#
loop_
_entity_poly.entity_id
_entity_poly.type
_entity_poly.pdbx_seq_one_letter_code
_entity_poly.pdbx_strand_id
1 'polypeptide(L)'
;MSDLPSQVKAISFYAQEYINDVDRLVERFPVFETPALAEVAKTMKLTLIETSRMTLSLVQLALASDESRTAIQEELDRGAFIISSLREQILFLMTASAGINKQLDEAGNAVALKAELNLERIYRQDAERRAEMAETTLDNLIQNLERVAAGSNHKKTDNQPPQLTGLTFPYATKELQAMHKAALKYWAEYTPDKRQPTQIEVQLELCELLGLVVGNDATPPRKTIALAGAIKPDVPLNV
;
A
#
# COMPACT_ATOMS: atom_id res chain seq x y z
N MET A 1 0.56 -70.39 8.72
CA MET A 1 1.30 -69.97 7.51
C MET A 1 0.37 -69.05 6.75
N SER A 2 0.76 -67.80 6.51
CA SER A 2 -0.06 -66.84 5.78
C SER A 2 -0.19 -67.27 4.32
N ASP A 3 -1.40 -67.21 3.76
CA ASP A 3 -1.69 -67.55 2.37
C ASP A 3 -1.08 -66.49 1.44
N LEU A 4 0.16 -66.75 1.04
CA LEU A 4 1.00 -65.89 0.21
C LEU A 4 0.31 -65.46 -1.11
N PRO A 5 -0.41 -66.35 -1.83
CA PRO A 5 -1.25 -65.98 -2.98
C PRO A 5 -2.29 -64.89 -2.68
N SER A 6 -2.93 -64.93 -1.52
CA SER A 6 -3.91 -63.91 -1.10
C SER A 6 -3.25 -62.57 -0.80
N GLN A 7 -2.03 -62.57 -0.23
CA GLN A 7 -1.26 -61.36 0.01
C GLN A 7 -0.80 -60.68 -1.29
N VAL A 8 -0.40 -61.46 -2.29
CA VAL A 8 0.01 -60.93 -3.60
C VAL A 8 -1.18 -60.32 -4.35
N LYS A 9 -2.36 -60.96 -4.29
CA LYS A 9 -3.59 -60.37 -4.83
C LYS A 9 -3.92 -59.05 -4.14
N ALA A 10 -3.80 -58.98 -2.82
CA ALA A 10 -4.03 -57.74 -2.07
C ALA A 10 -3.06 -56.62 -2.50
N ILE A 11 -1.77 -56.91 -2.63
CA ILE A 11 -0.76 -55.92 -3.08
C ILE A 11 -1.07 -55.42 -4.49
N SER A 12 -1.43 -56.32 -5.41
CA SER A 12 -1.82 -55.91 -6.78
C SER A 12 -3.07 -55.02 -6.81
N PHE A 13 -4.03 -55.29 -5.93
CA PHE A 13 -5.24 -54.49 -5.79
C PHE A 13 -4.92 -53.09 -5.26
N TYR A 14 -4.10 -52.98 -4.21
CA TYR A 14 -3.70 -51.70 -3.64
C TYR A 14 -2.83 -50.86 -4.60
N ALA A 15 -1.95 -51.49 -5.37
CA ALA A 15 -1.19 -50.79 -6.41
C ALA A 15 -2.11 -50.18 -7.48
N GLN A 16 -3.14 -50.92 -7.89
CA GLN A 16 -4.12 -50.44 -8.87
C GLN A 16 -5.00 -49.31 -8.30
N GLU A 17 -5.41 -49.42 -7.03
CA GLU A 17 -6.16 -48.37 -6.33
C GLU A 17 -5.34 -47.07 -6.22
N TYR A 18 -4.06 -47.20 -5.87
CA TYR A 18 -3.14 -46.07 -5.78
C TYR A 18 -2.92 -45.36 -7.13
N ILE A 19 -2.79 -46.11 -8.23
CA ILE A 19 -2.71 -45.54 -9.59
C ILE A 19 -3.97 -44.72 -9.91
N ASN A 20 -5.15 -45.26 -9.60
CA ASN A 20 -6.42 -44.58 -9.85
C ASN A 20 -6.56 -43.30 -9.01
N ASP A 21 -6.07 -43.30 -7.77
CA ASP A 21 -6.10 -42.12 -6.91
C ASP A 21 -5.14 -41.02 -7.39
N VAL A 22 -3.96 -41.39 -7.91
CA VAL A 22 -3.06 -40.45 -8.58
C VAL A 22 -3.70 -39.85 -9.83
N ASP A 23 -4.40 -40.65 -10.64
CA ASP A 23 -5.13 -40.17 -11.81
C ASP A 23 -6.21 -39.15 -11.43
N ARG A 24 -7.02 -39.45 -10.41
CA ARG A 24 -8.04 -38.53 -9.87
C ARG A 24 -7.44 -37.25 -9.32
N LEU A 25 -6.27 -37.32 -8.68
CA LEU A 25 -5.55 -36.16 -8.18
C LEU A 25 -5.13 -35.25 -9.33
N VAL A 26 -4.57 -35.82 -10.40
CA VAL A 26 -4.15 -35.05 -11.57
C VAL A 26 -5.34 -34.40 -12.29
N GLU A 27 -6.48 -35.08 -12.40
CA GLU A 27 -7.70 -34.50 -13.01
C GLU A 27 -8.31 -33.35 -12.19
N ARG A 28 -8.12 -33.34 -10.88
CA ARG A 28 -8.81 -32.41 -9.97
C ARG A 28 -8.08 -31.08 -9.77
N PHE A 29 -6.80 -30.98 -10.15
CA PHE A 29 -6.00 -29.76 -9.98
C PHE A 29 -5.69 -29.08 -11.33
N PRO A 30 -6.27 -27.91 -11.64
CA PRO A 30 -6.03 -27.18 -12.90
C PRO A 30 -4.60 -26.62 -13.01
N VAL A 31 -3.80 -26.71 -11.94
CA VAL A 31 -2.37 -26.34 -11.93
C VAL A 31 -1.56 -27.17 -12.95
N PHE A 32 -2.04 -28.35 -13.34
CA PHE A 32 -1.42 -29.20 -14.37
C PHE A 32 -1.72 -28.79 -15.82
N GLU A 33 -2.48 -27.71 -16.06
CA GLU A 33 -2.80 -27.24 -17.43
C GLU A 33 -1.64 -26.51 -18.11
N THR A 34 -0.62 -26.08 -17.35
CA THR A 34 0.58 -25.51 -18.00
C THR A 34 1.36 -26.63 -18.70
N PRO A 35 1.86 -26.41 -19.93
CA PRO A 35 2.51 -27.45 -20.72
C PRO A 35 3.75 -28.05 -20.02
N ALA A 36 4.41 -27.27 -19.15
CA ALA A 36 5.51 -27.75 -18.33
C ALA A 36 5.05 -28.74 -17.24
N LEU A 37 4.00 -28.42 -16.48
CA LEU A 37 3.48 -29.29 -15.41
C LEU A 37 2.74 -30.52 -15.95
N ALA A 38 2.17 -30.44 -17.15
CA ALA A 38 1.54 -31.57 -17.83
C ALA A 38 2.55 -32.69 -18.15
N GLU A 39 3.75 -32.35 -18.64
CA GLU A 39 4.81 -33.34 -18.90
C GLU A 39 5.36 -33.94 -17.61
N VAL A 40 5.40 -33.18 -16.52
CA VAL A 40 5.78 -33.70 -15.19
C VAL A 40 4.76 -34.71 -14.69
N ALA A 41 3.47 -34.35 -14.74
CA ALA A 41 2.40 -35.24 -14.29
C ALA A 41 2.41 -36.54 -15.10
N LYS A 42 2.58 -36.45 -16.42
CA LYS A 42 2.72 -37.60 -17.31
C LYS A 42 3.94 -38.47 -16.94
N THR A 43 5.08 -37.85 -16.65
CA THR A 43 6.30 -38.58 -16.30
C THR A 43 6.22 -39.22 -14.91
N MET A 44 5.63 -38.54 -13.92
CA MET A 44 5.30 -39.12 -12.61
C MET A 44 4.34 -40.30 -12.75
N LYS A 45 3.30 -40.20 -13.59
CA LYS A 45 2.39 -41.33 -13.85
C LYS A 45 3.13 -42.52 -14.44
N LEU A 46 3.94 -42.30 -15.48
CA LEU A 46 4.70 -43.37 -16.14
C LEU A 46 5.64 -44.08 -15.15
N THR A 47 6.38 -43.32 -14.36
CA THR A 47 7.33 -43.87 -13.39
C THR A 47 6.66 -44.62 -12.25
N LEU A 48 5.48 -44.17 -11.79
CA LEU A 48 4.68 -44.82 -10.75
C LEU A 48 4.08 -46.15 -11.24
N ILE A 49 3.64 -46.19 -12.50
CA ILE A 49 3.24 -47.43 -13.18
C ILE A 49 4.44 -48.39 -13.29
N GLU A 50 5.62 -47.88 -13.64
CA GLU A 50 6.81 -48.70 -13.85
C GLU A 50 7.39 -49.27 -12.54
N THR A 51 7.39 -48.48 -11.46
CA THR A 51 7.72 -48.99 -10.11
C THR A 51 6.69 -49.99 -9.59
N SER A 52 5.40 -49.80 -9.90
CA SER A 52 4.34 -50.77 -9.56
C SER A 52 4.52 -52.10 -10.31
N ARG A 53 4.92 -52.06 -11.58
CA ARG A 53 5.25 -53.27 -12.36
C ARG A 53 6.47 -53.98 -11.80
N MET A 54 7.52 -53.24 -11.47
CA MET A 54 8.74 -53.80 -10.91
C MET A 54 8.51 -54.47 -9.55
N THR A 55 7.75 -53.82 -8.66
CA THR A 55 7.40 -54.41 -7.36
C THR A 55 6.59 -55.70 -7.52
N LEU A 56 5.66 -55.74 -8.49
CA LEU A 56 4.93 -56.96 -8.83
C LEU A 56 5.86 -58.08 -9.36
N SER A 57 6.81 -57.73 -10.26
CA SER A 57 7.81 -58.68 -10.79
C SER A 57 8.69 -59.25 -9.68
N LEU A 58 9.17 -58.41 -8.77
CA LEU A 58 9.97 -58.83 -7.60
C LEU A 58 9.19 -59.78 -6.70
N VAL A 59 7.91 -59.50 -6.45
CA VAL A 59 7.02 -60.38 -5.67
C VAL A 59 6.82 -61.73 -6.37
N GLN A 60 6.62 -61.74 -7.69
CA GLN A 60 6.49 -62.98 -8.46
C GLN A 60 7.78 -63.80 -8.50
N LEU A 61 8.93 -63.15 -8.60
CA LEU A 61 10.26 -63.79 -8.57
C LEU A 61 10.57 -64.38 -7.19
N ALA A 62 10.28 -63.64 -6.11
CA ALA A 62 10.45 -64.12 -4.75
C ALA A 62 9.56 -65.34 -4.42
N LEU A 63 8.45 -65.50 -5.14
CA LEU A 63 7.55 -66.66 -5.05
C LEU A 63 8.04 -67.89 -5.83
N ALA A 64 8.92 -67.73 -6.82
CA ALA A 64 9.24 -68.75 -7.82
C ALA A 64 10.44 -69.68 -7.46
N SER A 65 11.00 -69.58 -6.25
CA SER A 65 12.07 -70.42 -5.62
C SER A 65 13.45 -69.76 -5.43
N ASP A 66 14.30 -70.42 -4.63
CA ASP A 66 15.58 -69.96 -4.04
C ASP A 66 16.69 -69.58 -5.06
N GLU A 67 16.57 -69.97 -6.33
CA GLU A 67 17.54 -69.63 -7.41
C GLU A 67 17.36 -68.20 -7.97
N SER A 68 16.36 -67.44 -7.51
CA SER A 68 15.94 -66.17 -8.12
C SER A 68 16.73 -64.92 -7.68
N ARG A 69 17.85 -65.07 -6.96
CA ARG A 69 18.59 -63.92 -6.39
C ARG A 69 19.17 -62.96 -7.44
N THR A 70 19.63 -63.47 -8.58
CA THR A 70 20.17 -62.64 -9.67
C THR A 70 19.07 -61.83 -10.36
N ALA A 71 17.93 -62.45 -10.66
CA ALA A 71 16.79 -61.76 -11.27
C ALA A 71 16.16 -60.72 -10.32
N ILE A 72 16.14 -61.00 -9.01
CA ILE A 72 15.74 -60.03 -7.98
C ILE A 72 16.71 -58.83 -7.97
N GLN A 73 18.02 -59.09 -8.09
CA GLN A 73 19.02 -58.02 -8.11
C GLN A 73 18.92 -57.15 -9.37
N GLU A 74 18.71 -57.75 -10.55
CA GLU A 74 18.52 -57.02 -11.81
C GLU A 74 17.30 -56.10 -11.76
N GLU A 75 16.18 -56.58 -11.22
CA GLU A 75 15.01 -55.73 -11.02
C GLU A 75 15.31 -54.61 -10.01
N LEU A 76 15.96 -54.90 -8.87
CA LEU A 76 16.38 -53.87 -7.90
C LEU A 76 17.25 -52.78 -8.53
N ASP A 77 18.21 -53.15 -9.37
CA ASP A 77 19.08 -52.22 -10.08
C ASP A 77 18.28 -51.37 -11.08
N ARG A 78 17.30 -51.97 -11.77
CA ARG A 78 16.37 -51.24 -12.64
C ARG A 78 15.53 -50.22 -11.88
N GLY A 79 15.08 -50.55 -10.67
CA GLY A 79 14.35 -49.60 -9.81
C GLY A 79 15.20 -48.46 -9.30
N ALA A 80 16.44 -48.76 -8.89
CA ALA A 80 17.39 -47.75 -8.47
C ALA A 80 17.65 -46.73 -9.60
N PHE A 81 17.76 -47.20 -10.85
CA PHE A 81 17.88 -46.33 -12.02
C PHE A 81 16.64 -45.43 -12.22
N ILE A 82 15.43 -46.00 -12.15
CA ILE A 82 14.18 -45.22 -12.30
C ILE A 82 14.06 -44.16 -11.20
N ILE A 83 14.37 -44.51 -9.94
CA ILE A 83 14.33 -43.57 -8.81
C ILE A 83 15.37 -42.45 -9.00
N SER A 84 16.58 -42.78 -9.47
CA SER A 84 17.60 -41.78 -9.76
C SER A 84 17.16 -40.82 -10.86
N SER A 85 16.57 -41.34 -11.95
CA SER A 85 16.04 -40.51 -13.04
C SER A 85 14.94 -39.56 -12.55
N LEU A 86 14.05 -40.06 -11.68
CA LEU A 86 12.99 -39.25 -11.07
C LEU A 86 13.56 -38.11 -10.23
N ARG A 87 14.58 -38.39 -9.42
CA ARG A 87 15.22 -37.40 -8.56
C ARG A 87 15.79 -36.23 -9.37
N GLU A 88 16.47 -36.53 -10.46
CA GLU A 88 17.03 -35.49 -11.35
C GLU A 88 15.94 -34.62 -11.98
N GLN A 89 14.84 -35.24 -12.41
CA GLN A 89 13.71 -34.49 -12.99
C GLN A 89 13.02 -33.61 -11.95
N ILE A 90 12.83 -34.09 -10.72
CA ILE A 90 12.28 -33.29 -9.62
C ILE A 90 13.19 -32.08 -9.33
N LEU A 91 14.52 -32.28 -9.29
CA LEU A 91 15.49 -31.21 -9.08
C LEU A 91 15.43 -30.15 -10.21
N PHE A 92 15.33 -30.59 -11.46
CA PHE A 92 15.16 -29.70 -12.61
C PHE A 92 13.91 -28.81 -12.45
N LEU A 93 12.78 -29.39 -12.01
CA LEU A 93 11.53 -28.67 -11.82
C LEU A 93 11.55 -27.71 -10.64
N MET A 94 12.18 -28.09 -9.54
CA MET A 94 12.39 -27.18 -8.40
C MET A 94 13.19 -25.96 -8.84
N THR A 95 14.20 -26.15 -9.69
CA THR A 95 15.01 -25.06 -10.23
C THR A 95 14.20 -24.19 -11.20
N ALA A 96 13.43 -24.80 -12.11
CA ALA A 96 12.59 -24.09 -13.06
C ALA A 96 11.50 -23.26 -12.38
N SER A 97 10.83 -23.82 -11.37
CA SER A 97 9.80 -23.11 -10.59
C SER A 97 10.36 -21.95 -9.77
N ALA A 98 11.57 -22.09 -9.20
CA ALA A 98 12.26 -20.98 -8.55
C ALA A 98 12.54 -19.82 -9.52
N GLY A 99 12.92 -20.12 -10.77
CA GLY A 99 13.12 -19.12 -11.81
C GLY A 99 11.83 -18.37 -12.18
N ILE A 100 10.71 -19.09 -12.30
CA ILE A 100 9.40 -18.50 -12.60
C ILE A 100 8.93 -17.58 -11.47
N ASN A 101 9.08 -18.00 -10.21
CA ASN A 101 8.70 -17.17 -9.06
C ASN A 101 9.48 -15.85 -9.03
N LYS A 102 10.80 -15.91 -9.31
CA LYS A 102 11.63 -14.70 -9.38
C LYS A 102 11.14 -13.73 -10.48
N GLN A 103 10.79 -14.25 -11.66
CA GLN A 103 10.25 -13.42 -12.74
C GLN A 103 8.90 -12.80 -12.38
N LEU A 104 8.07 -13.52 -11.63
CA LEU A 104 6.78 -13.01 -11.16
C LEU A 104 6.96 -11.86 -10.16
N ASP A 105 7.92 -11.98 -9.25
CA ASP A 105 8.27 -10.92 -8.30
C ASP A 105 8.81 -9.67 -9.03
N GLU A 106 9.70 -9.87 -10.02
CA GLU A 106 10.23 -8.79 -10.86
C GLU A 106 9.12 -8.09 -11.66
N ALA A 107 8.17 -8.85 -12.21
CA ALA A 107 7.01 -8.31 -12.92
C ALA A 107 6.08 -7.53 -11.99
N GLY A 108 5.84 -8.02 -10.78
CA GLY A 108 5.05 -7.32 -9.75
C GLY A 108 5.66 -5.96 -9.38
N ASN A 109 6.97 -5.92 -9.17
CA ASN A 109 7.70 -4.68 -8.91
C ASN A 109 7.63 -3.70 -10.08
N ALA A 110 7.76 -4.18 -11.32
CA ALA A 110 7.65 -3.33 -12.51
C ALA A 110 6.25 -2.70 -12.66
N VAL A 111 5.19 -3.44 -12.32
CA VAL A 111 3.82 -2.92 -12.33
C VAL A 111 3.64 -1.84 -11.26
N ALA A 112 4.15 -2.05 -10.05
CA ALA A 112 4.10 -1.07 -8.97
C ALA A 112 4.83 0.23 -9.35
N LEU A 113 6.04 0.12 -9.90
CA LEU A 113 6.82 1.27 -10.36
C LEU A 113 6.10 2.04 -11.48
N LYS A 114 5.46 1.33 -12.40
CA LYS A 114 4.66 1.94 -13.47
C LYS A 114 3.45 2.70 -12.93
N ALA A 115 2.80 2.18 -11.88
CA ALA A 115 1.70 2.87 -11.22
C ALA A 115 2.16 4.16 -10.53
N GLU A 116 3.30 4.11 -9.83
CA GLU A 116 3.90 5.28 -9.17
C GLU A 116 4.30 6.37 -10.18
N LEU A 117 4.92 5.98 -11.30
CA LEU A 117 5.28 6.91 -12.37
C LEU A 117 4.04 7.59 -13.01
N ASN A 118 2.94 6.86 -13.14
CA ASN A 118 1.69 7.44 -13.63
C ASN A 118 1.09 8.44 -12.64
N LEU A 119 1.13 8.15 -11.34
CA LEU A 119 0.68 9.10 -10.31
C LEU A 119 1.54 10.37 -10.33
N GLU A 120 2.86 10.24 -10.42
CA GLU A 120 3.77 11.37 -10.52
C GLU A 120 3.45 12.26 -11.72
N ARG A 121 3.18 11.67 -12.89
CA ARG A 121 2.75 12.40 -14.09
C ARG A 121 1.46 13.18 -13.88
N ILE A 122 0.47 12.59 -13.20
CA ILE A 122 -0.79 13.27 -12.88
C ILE A 122 -0.52 14.48 -11.98
N TYR A 123 0.32 14.33 -10.94
CA TYR A 123 0.67 15.43 -10.06
C TYR A 123 1.41 16.56 -10.78
N ARG A 124 2.33 16.24 -11.71
CA ARG A 124 3.01 17.25 -12.53
C ARG A 124 2.02 18.02 -13.41
N GLN A 125 1.12 17.31 -14.10
CA GLN A 125 0.10 17.96 -14.93
C GLN A 125 -0.85 18.84 -14.14
N ASP A 126 -1.22 18.42 -12.93
CA ASP A 126 -2.08 19.24 -12.07
C ASP A 126 -1.34 20.47 -11.55
N ALA A 127 -0.06 20.36 -11.22
CA ALA A 127 0.79 21.48 -10.85
C ALA A 127 0.96 22.49 -12.00
N GLU A 128 1.20 22.01 -13.22
CA GLU A 128 1.28 22.84 -14.44
C GLU A 128 -0.03 23.61 -14.68
N ARG A 129 -1.18 22.92 -14.60
CA ARG A 129 -2.49 23.56 -14.76
C ARG A 129 -2.75 24.65 -13.72
N ARG A 130 -2.29 24.45 -12.48
CA ARG A 130 -2.38 25.47 -11.42
C ARG A 130 -1.47 26.66 -11.70
N ALA A 131 -0.28 26.44 -12.22
CA ALA A 131 0.63 27.51 -12.62
C ALA A 131 0.02 28.35 -13.75
N GLU A 132 -0.53 27.71 -14.79
CA GLU A 132 -1.22 28.40 -15.89
C GLU A 132 -2.43 29.21 -15.40
N MET A 133 -3.24 28.65 -14.50
CA MET A 133 -4.34 29.40 -13.89
C MET A 133 -3.83 30.61 -13.08
N ALA A 134 -2.72 30.46 -12.35
CA ALA A 134 -2.13 31.56 -11.61
C ALA A 134 -1.60 32.67 -12.55
N GLU A 135 -0.93 32.31 -13.64
CA GLU A 135 -0.46 33.25 -14.66
C GLU A 135 -1.62 34.02 -15.29
N THR A 136 -2.67 33.33 -15.72
CA THR A 136 -3.86 34.01 -16.27
C THR A 136 -4.54 34.91 -15.24
N THR A 137 -4.57 34.55 -13.95
CA THR A 137 -5.10 35.45 -12.92
C THR A 137 -4.23 36.69 -12.72
N LEU A 138 -2.90 36.55 -12.79
CA LEU A 138 -1.95 37.66 -12.69
C LEU A 138 -2.11 38.62 -13.87
N ASP A 139 -2.18 38.11 -15.10
CA ASP A 139 -2.38 38.93 -16.30
C ASP A 139 -3.68 39.73 -16.23
N ASN A 140 -4.76 39.10 -15.78
CA ASN A 140 -6.04 39.79 -15.58
C ASN A 140 -5.95 40.89 -14.50
N LEU A 141 -5.23 40.65 -13.41
CA LEU A 141 -5.01 41.66 -12.36
C LEU A 141 -4.17 42.84 -12.88
N ILE A 142 -3.11 42.57 -13.65
CA ILE A 142 -2.27 43.60 -14.27
C ILE A 142 -3.11 44.46 -15.21
N GLN A 143 -3.90 43.85 -16.10
CA GLN A 143 -4.79 44.60 -17.01
C GLN A 143 -5.81 45.47 -16.26
N ASN A 144 -6.37 44.95 -15.16
CA ASN A 144 -7.32 45.71 -14.34
C ASN A 144 -6.64 46.91 -13.65
N LEU A 145 -5.41 46.73 -13.14
CA LEU A 145 -4.63 47.82 -12.56
C LEU A 145 -4.28 48.89 -13.60
N GLU A 146 -3.88 48.48 -14.80
CA GLU A 146 -3.61 49.41 -15.91
C GLU A 146 -4.85 50.23 -16.29
N ARG A 147 -6.03 49.61 -16.32
CA ARG A 147 -7.30 50.31 -16.57
C ARG A 147 -7.65 51.32 -15.47
N VAL A 148 -7.42 50.97 -14.20
CA VAL A 148 -7.64 51.88 -13.06
C VAL A 148 -6.64 53.04 -13.11
N ALA A 149 -5.38 52.77 -13.41
CA ALA A 149 -4.35 53.80 -13.56
C ALA A 149 -4.63 54.74 -14.75
N ALA A 150 -5.06 54.20 -15.89
CA ALA A 150 -5.41 54.98 -17.08
C ALA A 150 -6.74 55.75 -16.92
N GLY A 151 -7.68 55.24 -16.12
CA GLY A 151 -8.98 55.87 -15.83
C GLY A 151 -8.94 56.94 -14.73
N SER A 152 -7.85 57.07 -13.98
CA SER A 152 -7.71 58.01 -12.85
C SER A 152 -7.33 59.43 -13.30
N ASN A 153 -8.08 59.97 -14.26
CA ASN A 153 -8.02 61.36 -14.69
C ASN A 153 -9.36 62.06 -14.41
N HIS A 154 -9.83 62.08 -13.15
CA HIS A 154 -10.95 62.97 -12.75
C HIS A 154 -10.85 63.45 -11.30
N LYS A 155 -10.62 64.77 -11.19
CA LYS A 155 -10.93 65.72 -10.10
C LYS A 155 -10.36 65.49 -8.68
N LYS A 156 -9.35 66.30 -8.39
CA LYS A 156 -9.06 66.86 -7.05
C LYS A 156 -10.21 67.77 -6.59
N THR A 157 -10.85 67.38 -5.50
CA THR A 157 -11.52 68.18 -4.44
C THR A 157 -11.75 67.15 -3.32
N ASP A 158 -11.48 67.33 -2.04
CA ASP A 158 -11.40 68.52 -1.21
C ASP A 158 -10.63 68.16 0.09
N ASN A 159 -10.23 69.17 0.86
CA ASN A 159 -9.43 69.07 2.07
C ASN A 159 -10.03 68.19 3.18
N GLN A 160 -9.29 67.17 3.65
CA GLN A 160 -9.38 66.68 5.03
C GLN A 160 -8.07 65.99 5.45
N PRO A 161 -7.52 66.25 6.66
CA PRO A 161 -6.27 65.65 7.11
C PRO A 161 -6.41 64.12 7.22
N PRO A 162 -5.36 63.36 6.87
CA PRO A 162 -5.43 61.91 6.77
C PRO A 162 -5.62 61.30 8.16
N GLN A 163 -6.84 60.84 8.44
CA GLN A 163 -7.01 59.82 9.46
C GLN A 163 -6.41 58.53 8.89
N LEU A 164 -5.42 57.99 9.59
CA LEU A 164 -4.87 56.65 9.38
C LEU A 164 -5.98 55.61 9.62
N THR A 165 -6.86 55.44 8.64
CA THR A 165 -7.80 54.32 8.61
C THR A 165 -7.01 53.10 8.20
N GLY A 166 -6.50 52.37 9.20
CA GLY A 166 -5.93 51.04 9.01
C GLY A 166 -6.89 50.17 8.21
N LEU A 167 -6.34 49.54 7.19
CA LEU A 167 -6.84 48.39 6.41
C LEU A 167 -8.21 47.83 6.87
N THR A 168 -9.32 48.45 6.43
CA THR A 168 -10.67 47.94 6.71
C THR A 168 -10.99 46.78 5.77
N PHE A 169 -10.79 45.55 6.21
CA PHE A 169 -11.17 44.37 5.44
C PHE A 169 -12.70 44.23 5.36
N PRO A 170 -13.29 43.97 4.17
CA PRO A 170 -14.73 43.86 3.95
C PRO A 170 -15.39 42.62 4.62
N TYR A 171 -14.62 41.80 5.34
CA TYR A 171 -15.08 40.61 6.07
C TYR A 171 -14.81 40.68 7.57
N ALA A 172 -14.85 41.88 8.18
CA ALA A 172 -14.65 42.05 9.62
C ALA A 172 -15.84 41.47 10.41
N THR A 173 -15.82 40.16 10.66
CA THR A 173 -16.76 39.49 11.56
C THR A 173 -16.56 40.01 12.99
N LYS A 174 -17.60 39.90 13.83
CA LYS A 174 -17.52 40.32 15.25
C LYS A 174 -16.38 39.60 15.98
N GLU A 175 -16.13 38.34 15.61
CA GLU A 175 -15.01 37.54 16.07
C GLU A 175 -13.65 38.13 15.70
N LEU A 176 -13.46 38.54 14.44
CA LEU A 176 -12.19 39.10 13.97
C LEU A 176 -11.92 40.46 14.64
N GLN A 177 -12.95 41.27 14.84
CA GLN A 177 -12.84 42.53 15.60
C GLN A 177 -12.49 42.30 17.07
N ALA A 178 -13.07 41.28 17.71
CA ALA A 178 -12.74 40.90 19.09
C ALA A 178 -11.29 40.38 19.19
N MET A 179 -10.88 39.53 18.25
CA MET A 179 -9.50 39.04 18.12
C MET A 179 -8.51 40.19 17.95
N HIS A 180 -8.80 41.15 17.07
CA HIS A 180 -7.95 42.31 16.84
C HIS A 180 -7.80 43.17 18.11
N LYS A 181 -8.90 43.44 18.82
CA LYS A 181 -8.86 44.19 20.09
C LYS A 181 -8.07 43.46 21.18
N ALA A 182 -8.29 42.16 21.34
CA ALA A 182 -7.55 41.34 22.31
C ALA A 182 -6.06 41.26 21.95
N ALA A 183 -5.72 41.15 20.66
CA ALA A 183 -4.34 41.15 20.20
C ALA A 183 -3.65 42.50 20.42
N LEU A 184 -4.33 43.61 20.17
CA LEU A 184 -3.79 44.94 20.49
C LEU A 184 -3.54 45.12 21.99
N LYS A 185 -4.41 44.58 22.86
CA LYS A 185 -4.28 44.74 24.32
C LYS A 185 -3.15 43.89 24.91
N TYR A 186 -3.00 42.64 24.47
CA TYR A 186 -2.07 41.68 25.10
C TYR A 186 -0.80 41.39 24.28
N TRP A 187 -0.85 41.53 22.95
CA TRP A 187 0.22 41.11 22.05
C TRP A 187 0.92 42.27 21.32
N ALA A 188 0.30 43.43 21.13
CA ALA A 188 0.93 44.54 20.37
C ALA A 188 2.18 45.15 21.03
N GLU A 189 2.27 45.12 22.37
CA GLU A 189 3.45 45.57 23.12
C GLU A 189 4.24 44.42 23.76
N TYR A 190 3.93 43.19 23.36
CA TYR A 190 4.64 42.01 23.85
C TYR A 190 6.07 42.01 23.31
N THR A 191 7.02 41.96 24.23
CA THR A 191 8.45 41.76 24.00
C THR A 191 8.84 40.47 24.71
N PRO A 192 9.81 39.69 24.19
CA PRO A 192 10.19 38.41 24.78
C PRO A 192 10.69 38.52 26.23
N ASP A 193 11.09 39.72 26.67
CA ASP A 193 11.50 40.02 28.04
C ASP A 193 10.32 40.24 29.02
N LYS A 194 9.10 40.47 28.52
CA LYS A 194 7.89 40.62 29.34
C LYS A 194 7.25 39.26 29.59
N ARG A 195 6.67 39.09 30.80
CA ARG A 195 5.89 37.90 31.15
C ARG A 195 4.78 37.67 30.11
N GLN A 196 4.71 36.47 29.54
CA GLN A 196 3.65 36.10 28.61
C GLN A 196 2.27 36.24 29.29
N PRO A 197 1.29 36.88 28.63
CA PRO A 197 -0.07 36.94 29.14
C PRO A 197 -0.61 35.52 29.28
N THR A 198 -1.30 35.22 30.38
CA THR A 198 -1.81 33.86 30.57
C THR A 198 -2.96 33.60 29.60
N GLN A 199 -3.01 32.39 29.05
CA GLN A 199 -4.00 32.06 28.01
C GLN A 199 -5.45 32.22 28.51
N ILE A 200 -5.67 32.04 29.82
CA ILE A 200 -6.98 32.21 30.47
C ILE A 200 -7.41 33.68 30.47
N GLU A 201 -6.49 34.62 30.72
CA GLU A 201 -6.79 36.07 30.71
C GLU A 201 -7.24 36.53 29.32
N VAL A 202 -6.54 36.09 28.27
CA VAL A 202 -6.89 36.41 26.88
C VAL A 202 -8.24 35.78 26.49
N GLN A 203 -8.53 34.57 26.97
CA GLN A 203 -9.81 33.88 26.72
C GLN A 203 -10.99 34.58 27.40
N LEU A 204 -10.82 35.05 28.63
CA LEU A 204 -11.87 35.78 29.36
C LEU A 204 -12.16 37.13 28.70
N GLU A 205 -11.13 37.86 28.24
CA GLU A 205 -11.31 39.08 27.47
C GLU A 205 -12.11 38.83 26.19
N LEU A 206 -11.81 37.73 25.48
CA LEU A 206 -12.56 37.34 24.28
C LEU A 206 -14.00 36.93 24.60
N CYS A 207 -14.27 36.37 25.78
CA CYS A 207 -15.65 36.10 26.23
C CYS A 207 -16.42 37.40 26.41
N GLU A 208 -15.81 38.40 27.05
CA GLU A 208 -16.40 39.72 27.27
C GLU A 208 -16.67 40.46 25.95
N LEU A 209 -15.68 40.51 25.06
CA LEU A 209 -15.80 41.19 23.76
C LEU A 209 -16.84 40.53 22.83
N LEU A 210 -17.12 39.25 23.02
CA LEU A 210 -18.13 38.51 22.25
C LEU A 210 -19.49 38.40 22.96
N GLY A 211 -19.62 38.91 24.19
CA GLY A 211 -20.83 38.80 25.00
C GLY A 211 -21.19 37.35 25.34
N LEU A 212 -20.20 36.46 25.45
CA LEU A 212 -20.42 35.05 25.76
C LEU A 212 -20.52 34.85 27.27
N VAL A 213 -21.57 34.18 27.71
CA VAL A 213 -21.78 33.84 29.12
C VAL A 213 -20.75 32.79 29.54
N VAL A 214 -19.90 33.14 30.49
CA VAL A 214 -18.99 32.18 31.15
C VAL A 214 -19.81 31.39 32.17
N GLY A 215 -19.76 30.06 32.09
CA GLY A 215 -20.44 29.20 33.07
C GLY A 215 -19.88 29.39 34.48
N ASN A 216 -20.63 28.96 35.50
CA ASN A 216 -20.25 29.12 36.92
C ASN A 216 -18.87 28.52 37.28
N ASP A 217 -18.33 27.62 36.44
CA ASP A 217 -17.02 26.99 36.62
C ASP A 217 -15.84 27.84 36.09
N ALA A 218 -16.07 29.10 35.69
CA ALA A 218 -15.06 30.00 35.11
C ALA A 218 -14.31 29.43 33.89
N THR A 219 -14.88 28.41 33.24
CA THR A 219 -14.31 27.78 32.05
C THR A 219 -14.75 28.52 30.80
N PRO A 220 -13.81 29.09 30.01
CA PRO A 220 -14.16 29.81 28.80
C PRO A 220 -14.72 28.85 27.73
N PRO A 221 -15.75 29.25 26.95
CA PRO A 221 -16.32 28.43 25.89
C PRO A 221 -15.27 27.95 24.88
N ARG A 222 -15.42 26.74 24.33
CA ARG A 222 -14.47 26.16 23.35
C ARG A 222 -14.12 27.10 22.19
N LYS A 223 -15.06 27.95 21.78
CA LYS A 223 -14.88 28.95 20.72
C LYS A 223 -13.82 30.00 21.10
N THR A 224 -13.78 30.49 22.34
CA THR A 224 -12.78 31.50 22.77
C THR A 224 -11.41 30.90 22.99
N ILE A 225 -11.32 29.61 23.33
CA ILE A 225 -10.05 28.86 23.39
C ILE A 225 -9.39 28.83 22.00
N ALA A 226 -10.15 28.49 20.96
CA ALA A 226 -9.65 28.46 19.58
C ALA A 226 -9.24 29.85 19.08
N LEU A 227 -10.04 30.89 19.36
CA LEU A 227 -9.74 32.27 18.96
C LEU A 227 -8.50 32.83 19.69
N ALA A 228 -8.34 32.56 20.98
CA ALA A 228 -7.17 32.96 21.76
C ALA A 228 -5.88 32.30 21.23
N GLY A 229 -5.97 31.03 20.80
CA GLY A 229 -4.86 30.33 20.17
C GLY A 229 -4.44 30.96 18.84
N ALA A 230 -5.42 31.37 18.02
CA ALA A 230 -5.15 31.95 16.70
C ALA A 230 -4.54 33.37 16.73
N ILE A 231 -4.69 34.13 17.82
CA ILE A 231 -4.04 35.46 17.97
C ILE A 231 -2.69 35.41 18.69
N LYS A 232 -2.28 34.24 19.20
CA LYS A 232 -0.98 34.11 19.84
C LYS A 232 0.09 34.28 18.76
N PRO A 233 1.08 35.19 18.93
CA PRO A 233 2.17 35.28 17.98
C PRO A 233 2.91 33.94 17.97
N ASP A 234 3.00 33.30 16.80
CA ASP A 234 3.99 32.26 16.56
C ASP A 234 5.33 32.92 16.80
N VAL A 235 6.04 32.53 17.86
CA VAL A 235 7.33 33.12 18.21
C VAL A 235 8.21 33.13 16.95
N PRO A 236 8.50 34.30 16.32
CA PRO A 236 9.21 34.32 15.07
C PRO A 236 10.70 34.51 15.32
N LEU A 237 11.47 33.73 14.55
CA LEU A 237 12.66 34.18 13.81
C LEU A 237 13.71 34.93 14.64
N ASN A 238 14.74 34.19 15.06
CA ASN A 238 16.08 34.76 15.20
C ASN A 238 16.41 35.58 13.95
N VAL A 239 16.39 36.91 14.09
CA VAL A 239 17.14 37.85 13.26
C VAL A 239 18.32 38.31 14.09
#